data_AF-A0A132I0T8-F1
#
_entry.id   AF-A0A132I0T8-F1
#
_cell.length_a   1.000
_cell.length_b   1.000
_cell.length_c   1.000
_cell.angle_alpha   90.00
_cell.angle_beta   90.00
_cell.angle_gamma   90.00
#
_symmetry.space_group_name_H-M   'P 1'
#
loop_
_entity.id
_entity.type
_entity.pdbx_description
1 polymer ?
#
loop_
_entity_poly.entity_id
_entity_poly.type
_entity_poly.pdbx_seq_one_letter_code
_entity_poly.pdbx_strand_id
1 'polypeptide(L)'
;MKVTILIETQTKAAYRAIRPVLVAHIAGYIGVCGYTFSATINQADFASLVDVVNNAAQRAGVHPAEYTINTVQPISRNPVGVTRP
;
A
#
# COMPACT_ATOMS: atom_id res chain seq x y z
N MET A 1 -5.25 -8.02 -12.45
CA MET A 1 -3.83 -7.60 -12.41
C MET A 1 -3.45 -7.32 -10.97
N LYS A 2 -2.26 -7.72 -10.51
CA LYS A 2 -1.75 -7.38 -9.18
C LYS A 2 -0.91 -6.11 -9.27
N VAL A 3 -1.02 -5.24 -8.28
CA VAL A 3 -0.27 -3.99 -8.15
C VAL A 3 0.42 -3.97 -6.80
N THR A 4 1.58 -3.33 -6.73
CA THR A 4 2.20 -3.00 -5.45
C THR A 4 1.76 -1.59 -5.06
N ILE A 5 1.45 -1.43 -3.80
CA ILE A 5 1.17 -0.14 -3.19
C ILE A 5 2.31 0.21 -2.24
N LEU A 6 2.59 1.50 -2.14
CA LEU A 6 3.50 2.10 -1.19
C LEU A 6 2.72 3.14 -0.41
N ILE A 7 2.68 2.99 0.91
CA ILE A 7 2.04 3.93 1.82
C ILE A 7 3.12 4.53 2.70
N GLU A 8 3.30 5.83 2.60
CA GLU A 8 4.29 6.58 3.35
C GLU A 8 3.58 7.39 4.41
N THR A 9 4.00 7.26 5.66
CA THR A 9 3.50 8.08 6.76
C THR A 9 4.59 9.04 7.21
N GLN A 10 4.22 10.30 7.46
CA GLN A 10 5.15 11.38 7.83
C GLN A 10 5.33 11.47 9.34
N THR A 11 4.38 10.92 10.11
CA THR A 11 4.39 10.98 11.58
C THR A 11 4.21 9.61 12.21
N LYS A 12 4.70 9.47 13.44
CA LYS A 12 4.52 8.25 14.25
C LYS A 12 3.06 7.97 14.58
N ALA A 13 2.22 9.02 14.67
CA ALA A 13 0.80 8.89 14.89
C ALA A 13 0.10 8.26 13.67
N ALA A 14 0.37 8.78 12.46
CA ALA A 14 -0.10 8.21 11.20
C ALA A 14 0.32 6.75 11.03
N TYR A 15 1.60 6.43 11.28
CA TYR A 15 2.11 5.06 11.24
C TYR A 15 1.33 4.10 12.16
N ARG A 16 1.09 4.51 13.42
CA ARG A 16 0.39 3.69 14.41
C ARG A 16 -1.09 3.49 14.09
N ALA A 17 -1.73 4.48 13.48
CA ALA A 17 -3.12 4.39 13.06
C ALA A 17 -3.30 3.46 11.85
N ILE A 18 -2.44 3.60 10.84
CA ILE A 18 -2.62 2.97 9.53
C ILE A 18 -2.11 1.52 9.52
N ARG A 19 -0.97 1.23 10.18
CA ARG A 19 -0.34 -0.10 10.20
C ARG A 19 -1.27 -1.26 10.58
N PRO A 20 -1.97 -1.24 11.74
CA PRO A 20 -2.76 -2.39 12.17
C PRO A 20 -3.91 -2.68 11.20
N VAL A 21 -4.47 -1.64 10.59
CA VAL A 21 -5.60 -1.78 9.66
C VAL A 21 -5.12 -2.34 8.32
N LEU A 22 -3.96 -1.92 7.82
CA LEU A 22 -3.34 -2.52 6.64
C LEU A 22 -3.03 -4.01 6.84
N VAL A 23 -2.48 -4.38 7.99
CA VAL A 23 -2.17 -5.78 8.33
C VAL A 23 -3.44 -6.62 8.44
N ALA A 24 -4.54 -6.05 8.95
CA ALA A 24 -5.81 -6.74 9.04
C ALA A 24 -6.52 -6.88 7.68
N HIS A 25 -6.39 -5.88 6.79
CA HIS A 25 -7.08 -5.86 5.50
C HIS A 25 -6.35 -6.67 4.42
N ILE A 26 -5.01 -6.77 4.50
CA ILE A 26 -4.19 -7.49 3.50
C ILE A 26 -3.72 -8.81 4.10
N ALA A 27 -4.25 -9.92 3.61
CA ALA A 27 -3.79 -11.27 3.95
C ALA A 27 -2.49 -11.63 3.20
N GLY A 28 -1.42 -10.88 3.42
CA GLY A 28 -0.16 -11.04 2.67
C GLY A 28 1.05 -10.37 3.31
N TYR A 29 2.19 -10.43 2.63
CA TYR A 29 3.42 -9.83 3.11
C TYR A 29 3.35 -8.30 3.01
N ILE A 30 3.56 -7.62 4.14
CA ILE A 30 3.71 -6.17 4.21
C ILE A 30 5.18 -5.89 4.52
N GLY A 31 5.89 -5.35 3.54
CA GLY A 31 7.25 -4.87 3.74
C GLY A 31 7.20 -3.54 4.49
N VAL A 32 7.89 -3.44 5.62
CA VAL A 32 7.96 -2.22 6.43
C VAL A 32 9.39 -1.71 6.46
N CYS A 33 9.58 -0.45 6.08
CA CYS A 33 10.85 0.24 6.21
C CYS A 33 10.59 1.62 6.84
N GLY A 34 10.93 1.78 8.12
CA GLY A 34 10.62 3.00 8.86
C GLY A 34 9.11 3.28 8.92
N TYR A 35 8.70 4.42 8.38
CA TYR A 35 7.29 4.86 8.31
C TYR A 35 6.62 4.54 6.96
N THR A 36 7.24 3.70 6.15
CA THR A 36 6.73 3.28 4.84
C THR A 36 6.29 1.83 4.86
N PHE A 37 5.13 1.55 4.27
CA PHE A 37 4.54 0.23 4.07
C PHE A 37 4.50 -0.10 2.59
N SER A 38 4.80 -1.35 2.24
CA SER A 38 4.62 -1.87 0.88
C SER A 38 3.79 -3.14 0.93
N ALA A 39 2.83 -3.27 0.02
CA ALA A 39 1.99 -4.47 -0.07
C ALA A 39 1.61 -4.75 -1.52
N THR A 40 1.39 -6.03 -1.84
CA THR A 40 0.90 -6.42 -3.17
C THR A 40 -0.56 -6.84 -3.08
N ILE A 41 -1.44 -6.15 -3.80
CA ILE A 41 -2.89 -6.36 -3.79
C ILE A 41 -3.42 -6.56 -5.22
N ASN A 42 -4.65 -7.04 -5.37
CA ASN A 42 -5.30 -6.96 -6.68
C ASN A 42 -5.70 -5.51 -6.96
N GLN A 43 -5.61 -5.09 -8.21
CA GLN A 43 -5.99 -3.74 -8.62
C GLN A 43 -7.45 -3.41 -8.28
N ALA A 44 -8.35 -4.40 -8.32
CA ALA A 44 -9.75 -4.24 -7.94
C ALA A 44 -9.92 -3.87 -6.45
N ASP A 45 -8.99 -4.32 -5.58
CA ASP A 45 -9.04 -4.09 -4.14
C ASP A 45 -8.43 -2.73 -3.75
N PHE A 46 -7.84 -1.99 -4.70
CA PHE A 46 -7.14 -0.73 -4.41
C PHE A 46 -8.06 0.35 -3.83
N ALA A 47 -9.25 0.53 -4.39
CA ALA A 47 -10.21 1.54 -3.90
C ALA A 47 -10.63 1.23 -2.45
N SER A 48 -10.96 -0.03 -2.16
CA SER A 48 -11.28 -0.49 -0.79
C SER A 48 -10.13 -0.22 0.17
N LEU A 49 -8.90 -0.49 -0.25
CA LEU A 49 -7.73 -0.26 0.60
C LEU A 49 -7.52 1.23 0.89
N VAL A 50 -7.68 2.10 -0.10
CA VAL A 50 -7.62 3.55 0.08
C VAL A 50 -8.65 4.01 1.11
N ASP A 51 -9.89 3.54 0.99
CA ASP A 51 -10.95 3.86 1.96
C ASP A 51 -10.62 3.36 3.37
N VAL A 52 -10.07 2.16 3.49
CA VAL A 52 -9.68 1.57 4.78
C VAL A 52 -8.57 2.39 5.45
N VAL A 53 -7.56 2.82 4.70
CA VAL A 53 -6.47 3.68 5.20
C VAL A 53 -6.98 5.05 5.59
N ASN A 54 -7.83 5.67 4.76
CA ASN A 54 -8.41 6.98 5.03
C ASN A 54 -9.29 6.96 6.29
N ASN A 55 -10.15 5.94 6.43
CA ASN A 55 -10.98 5.76 7.62
C ASN A 55 -10.12 5.54 8.88
N ALA A 56 -9.04 4.77 8.79
CA ALA A 56 -8.12 4.56 9.90
C ALA A 56 -7.46 5.87 10.35
N ALA A 57 -7.00 6.68 9.39
CA ALA A 57 -6.41 7.99 9.66
C ALA A 57 -7.42 8.96 10.28
N GLN A 58 -8.63 9.06 9.71
CA GLN A 58 -9.68 9.95 10.22
C GLN A 58 -10.09 9.60 11.65
N ARG A 59 -10.28 8.31 11.97
CA ARG A 59 -10.63 7.86 13.33
C ARG A 59 -9.54 8.16 14.36
N ALA A 60 -8.29 8.26 13.90
CA ALA A 60 -7.15 8.60 14.74
C ALA A 60 -6.86 10.12 14.77
N GLY A 61 -7.65 10.95 14.08
CA GLY A 61 -7.42 12.39 13.98
C GLY A 61 -6.18 12.76 13.16
N VAL A 62 -5.70 11.86 12.31
CA VAL A 62 -4.52 12.07 11.45
C VAL A 62 -4.93 12.86 10.21
N HIS A 63 -4.21 13.92 9.91
CA HIS A 63 -4.50 14.74 8.74
C HIS A 63 -4.09 14.00 7.45
N PRO A 64 -4.84 14.11 6.34
CA PRO A 64 -4.47 13.48 5.06
C PRO A 64 -3.08 13.88 4.53
N ALA A 65 -2.56 15.03 4.96
CA ALA A 65 -1.21 15.47 4.61
C ALA A 65 -0.09 14.68 5.32
N GLU A 66 -0.43 13.90 6.35
CA GLU A 66 0.53 13.10 7.12
C GLU A 66 0.77 11.71 6.52
N TYR A 67 0.12 11.36 5.41
CA TYR A 67 0.38 10.12 4.72
C TYR A 67 0.10 10.22 3.22
N THR A 68 0.73 9.36 2.44
CA THR A 68 0.55 9.27 0.99
C THR A 68 0.35 7.83 0.60
N ILE A 69 -0.58 7.56 -0.30
CA ILE A 69 -0.84 6.22 -0.86
C ILE A 69 -0.50 6.27 -2.34
N ASN A 70 0.57 5.58 -2.73
CA ASN A 70 1.05 5.51 -4.10
C ASN A 70 0.90 4.08 -4.62
N THR A 71 0.35 3.92 -5.82
CA THR A 71 0.48 2.67 -6.56
C THR A 71 1.81 2.66 -7.27
N VAL A 72 2.64 1.67 -6.98
CA VAL A 72 3.93 1.48 -7.64
C VAL A 72 3.84 0.13 -8.35
N GLN A 73 3.60 0.15 -9.66
CA GLN A 73 3.51 -1.09 -10.43
C GLN A 73 4.91 -1.74 -10.51
N PRO A 74 5.10 -3.02 -10.10
CA PRO A 74 6.26 -3.78 -10.53
C PRO A 74 5.98 -4.36 -11.92
N ILE A 75 6.78 -3.93 -12.89
CA ILE A 75 7.19 -4.54 -14.17
C ILE A 75 6.22 -5.59 -14.73
N SER A 76 5.70 -5.33 -15.95
CA SER A 76 5.22 -6.39 -16.84
C SER A 76 6.23 -7.53 -16.85
N ARG A 77 5.97 -8.63 -16.13
CA ARG A 77 6.54 -9.91 -16.55
C ARG A 77 5.84 -10.20 -17.87
N ASN A 78 6.38 -9.70 -18.97
CA ASN A 78 6.23 -10.39 -20.23
C ASN A 78 6.73 -11.82 -19.97
N PRO A 79 5.87 -12.84 -20.03
CA PRO A 79 6.36 -14.18 -20.24
C PRO A 79 6.71 -14.28 -21.73
N VAL A 80 7.95 -14.68 -22.02
CA VAL A 80 8.39 -15.25 -23.31
C VAL A 80 8.64 -14.26 -24.45
N GLY A 81 9.84 -14.38 -25.06
CA GLY A 81 10.07 -13.91 -26.43
C GLY A 81 11.39 -13.18 -26.70
N VAL A 82 12.53 -13.68 -26.21
CA VAL A 82 13.82 -13.34 -26.86
C VAL A 82 14.49 -14.63 -27.31
N THR A 83 13.88 -15.29 -28.29
CA THR A 83 14.64 -16.15 -29.21
C THR A 83 15.40 -15.18 -30.11
N ARG A 84 16.71 -15.07 -29.89
CA ARG A 84 17.58 -14.28 -30.76
C ARG A 84 18.13 -15.20 -31.86
N PRO A 85 18.12 -14.77 -33.14
CA PRO A 85 18.67 -15.53 -34.26
C PRO A 85 20.18 -15.72 -34.17
#